data_AF-A0AA88YMS5-F1
#
_entry.id   AF-A0AA88YMS5-F1
#
_cell.length_a   1.000
_cell.length_b   1.000
_cell.length_c   1.000
_cell.angle_alpha   90.00
_cell.angle_beta   90.00
_cell.angle_gamma   90.00
#
_symmetry.space_group_name_H-M   'P 1'
#
loop_
_entity.id
_entity.type
_entity.pdbx_description
1 polymer ?
#
loop_
_entity_poly.entity_id
_entity_poly.type
_entity_poly.pdbx_seq_one_letter_code
_entity_poly.pdbx_strand_id
1 'polypeptide(L)'
;MAYGPEALDVTEDVSSSELATLQTKFLDNHVNLSSNQCQIISNSTINQSQSGLWYAERKKRITASNFGLVVKRNPSLPVQKFVKTLLYSTFHGNRHTRNGLLQEDTTIEEYKLKMAEQKENVVIERSGLIIHPQHKYLAGSPDGIVATSGGESGLIEIKNLLHSKPVNLWQASENPSFCLENSNGNLNLKSNHNYYYQRRKKTAKFVGRCIRHEWIVDEDTQEKQWYTGTVISLISGCDGHINAVYEVVYDGEDEPYEIDHLMQDYHSGSVTFADI
;
A
#
# COMPACT_ATOMS: atom_id res chain seq x y z
N MET A 1 30.16 -26.63 -13.43
CA MET A 1 29.15 -25.58 -13.18
C MET A 1 29.03 -24.73 -14.43
N ALA A 2 27.82 -24.38 -14.86
CA ALA A 2 27.64 -23.51 -16.02
C ALA A 2 28.02 -22.07 -15.64
N TYR A 3 28.97 -21.47 -16.37
CA TYR A 3 29.33 -20.05 -16.26
C TYR A 3 28.53 -19.25 -17.31
N GLY A 4 28.15 -18.01 -16.99
CA GLY A 4 27.43 -17.12 -17.91
C GLY A 4 25.94 -16.92 -17.57
N PRO A 5 25.16 -16.28 -18.46
CA PRO A 5 23.79 -15.81 -18.19
C PRO A 5 22.79 -16.93 -17.85
N GLU A 6 23.09 -18.17 -18.22
CA GLU A 6 22.26 -19.35 -17.97
C GLU A 6 22.61 -20.11 -16.68
N ALA A 7 23.55 -19.58 -15.87
CA ALA A 7 23.96 -20.19 -14.62
C ALA A 7 22.80 -20.23 -13.60
N LEU A 8 22.38 -21.44 -13.21
CA LEU A 8 21.34 -21.65 -12.19
C LEU A 8 21.79 -21.19 -10.80
N ASP A 9 23.09 -21.27 -10.55
CA ASP A 9 23.74 -20.82 -9.33
C ASP A 9 24.85 -19.81 -9.64
N VAL A 10 25.26 -19.03 -8.64
CA VAL A 10 26.37 -18.10 -8.79
C VAL A 10 27.62 -18.96 -8.79
N THR A 11 28.32 -19.03 -9.93
CA THR A 11 29.65 -19.62 -9.93
C THR A 11 30.53 -18.78 -9.03
N GLU A 12 31.08 -19.39 -7.98
CA GLU A 12 32.03 -18.76 -7.08
C GLU A 12 33.18 -18.14 -7.90
N ASP A 13 33.20 -16.80 -7.97
CA ASP A 13 34.26 -15.99 -8.55
C ASP A 13 35.43 -15.77 -7.56
N VAL A 14 35.19 -16.11 -6.30
CA VAL A 14 36.11 -16.09 -5.17
C VAL A 14 35.95 -17.37 -4.36
N SER A 15 36.99 -17.79 -3.63
CA SER A 15 36.90 -18.97 -2.76
C SER A 15 35.80 -18.82 -1.70
N SER A 16 35.19 -19.91 -1.23
CA SER A 16 34.17 -19.85 -0.18
C SER A 16 34.68 -19.16 1.11
N SER A 17 35.97 -19.28 1.45
CA SER A 17 36.59 -18.56 2.57
C SER A 17 36.70 -17.05 2.34
N GLU A 18 37.00 -16.64 1.11
CA GLU A 18 37.05 -15.23 0.73
C GLU A 18 35.65 -14.63 0.71
N LEU A 19 34.67 -15.36 0.18
CA LEU A 19 33.26 -14.95 0.21
C LEU A 19 32.76 -14.73 1.64
N ALA A 20 33.07 -15.64 2.56
CA ALA A 20 32.70 -15.49 3.98
C ALA A 20 33.36 -14.27 4.63
N THR A 21 34.60 -13.97 4.26
CA THR A 21 35.32 -12.78 4.73
C THR A 21 34.68 -11.50 4.20
N LEU A 22 34.37 -11.44 2.90
CA LEU A 22 33.71 -10.31 2.26
C LEU A 22 32.30 -10.09 2.82
N GLN A 23 31.54 -11.16 3.04
CA GLN A 23 30.22 -11.12 3.65
C GLN A 23 30.28 -10.51 5.05
N THR A 24 31.19 -11.00 5.90
CA THR A 24 31.36 -10.50 7.28
C THR A 24 31.70 -9.02 7.27
N LYS A 25 32.68 -8.62 6.44
CA LYS A 25 33.09 -7.23 6.27
C LYS A 25 31.94 -6.33 5.79
N PHE A 26 31.11 -6.81 4.86
CA PHE A 26 29.95 -6.05 4.39
C PHE A 26 28.90 -5.90 5.50
N LEU A 27 28.60 -6.98 6.22
CA LEU A 27 27.63 -6.95 7.31
C LEU A 27 28.07 -5.98 8.40
N ASP A 28 29.32 -6.04 8.84
CA ASP A 28 29.84 -5.20 9.91
C ASP A 28 29.92 -3.72 9.53
N ASN A 29 30.31 -3.40 8.29
CA ASN A 29 30.50 -2.01 7.87
C ASN A 29 29.21 -1.31 7.42
N HIS A 30 28.20 -2.07 6.98
CA HIS A 30 27.05 -1.47 6.29
C HIS A 30 25.67 -1.91 6.80
N VAL A 31 25.57 -3.09 7.42
CA VAL A 31 24.26 -3.68 7.76
C VAL A 31 24.02 -3.69 9.26
N ASN A 32 25.02 -4.09 10.04
CA ASN A 32 24.97 -4.22 11.49
C ASN A 32 24.90 -2.82 12.12
N LEU A 33 23.73 -2.51 12.68
CA LEU A 33 23.43 -1.23 13.29
C LEU A 33 22.83 -1.43 14.67
N SER A 34 23.20 -0.55 15.59
CA SER A 34 22.55 -0.45 16.90
C SER A 34 21.08 -0.09 16.77
N SER A 35 20.28 -0.36 17.81
CA SER A 35 18.86 0.02 17.84
C SER A 35 18.67 1.52 17.68
N ASN A 36 19.56 2.34 18.26
CA ASN A 36 19.51 3.79 18.12
C ASN A 36 19.75 4.25 16.67
N GLN A 37 20.74 3.66 15.99
CA GLN A 37 20.99 3.94 14.57
C GLN A 37 19.80 3.53 13.69
N CYS A 38 19.16 2.39 13.99
CA CYS A 38 17.96 1.97 13.28
C CYS A 38 16.81 2.98 13.44
N GLN A 39 16.62 3.51 14.66
CA GLN A 39 15.59 4.52 14.93
C GLN A 39 15.88 5.84 14.20
N ILE A 40 17.14 6.29 14.22
CA ILE A 40 17.57 7.49 13.49
C ILE A 40 17.28 7.33 11.99
N ILE A 41 17.66 6.19 11.40
CA ILE A 41 17.36 5.91 9.99
C ILE A 41 15.86 5.94 9.73
N SER A 42 15.05 5.28 10.56
CA SER A 42 13.59 5.28 10.40
C SER A 42 13.04 6.71 10.39
N ASN A 43 13.40 7.53 11.37
CA ASN A 43 12.90 8.91 11.48
C ASN A 43 13.41 9.80 10.33
N SER A 44 14.69 9.68 9.95
CA SER A 44 15.30 10.46 8.85
C SER A 44 14.80 10.04 7.46
N THR A 45 14.04 8.95 7.36
CA THR A 45 13.52 8.42 6.10
C THR A 45 12.00 8.40 6.04
N ILE A 46 11.32 9.16 6.91
CA ILE A 46 9.86 9.24 6.99
C ILE A 46 9.18 9.70 5.68
N ASN A 47 9.88 10.47 4.85
CA ASN A 47 9.40 10.92 3.54
C ASN A 47 9.69 9.91 2.40
N GLN A 48 10.14 8.70 2.75
CA GLN A 48 10.32 7.55 1.87
C GLN A 48 10.93 7.88 0.48
N SER A 49 10.14 7.84 -0.60
CA SER A 49 10.60 8.02 -1.98
C SER A 49 11.19 9.39 -2.27
N GLN A 50 10.98 10.38 -1.39
CA GLN A 50 11.61 11.70 -1.46
C GLN A 50 12.94 11.78 -0.69
N SER A 51 13.37 10.70 -0.03
CA SER A 51 14.61 10.65 0.76
C SER A 51 15.71 9.86 0.03
N GLY A 52 16.82 10.53 -0.30
CA GLY A 52 18.01 9.86 -0.85
C GLY A 52 18.60 8.81 0.11
N LEU A 53 18.54 9.10 1.42
CA LEU A 53 18.96 8.17 2.48
C LEU A 53 18.11 6.89 2.46
N TRP A 54 16.80 7.01 2.23
CA TRP A 54 15.90 5.87 2.14
C TRP A 54 16.32 4.90 1.02
N TYR A 55 16.65 5.42 -0.17
CA TYR A 55 17.19 4.59 -1.25
C TYR A 55 18.54 3.96 -0.89
N ALA A 56 19.45 4.73 -0.28
CA ALA A 56 20.77 4.24 0.11
C ALA A 56 20.70 3.09 1.12
N GLU A 57 19.85 3.21 2.15
CA GLU A 57 19.68 2.17 3.16
C GLU A 57 18.95 0.93 2.64
N ARG A 58 18.02 1.10 1.68
CA ARG A 58 17.34 -0.02 1.02
C ARG A 58 18.28 -0.85 0.15
N LYS A 59 19.31 -0.26 -0.47
CA LYS A 59 20.31 -1.01 -1.26
C LYS A 59 21.14 -2.00 -0.43
N LYS A 60 21.19 -1.80 0.89
CA LYS A 60 21.95 -2.65 1.82
C LYS A 60 21.12 -3.84 2.34
N ARG A 61 19.84 -3.93 1.98
CA ARG A 61 18.85 -4.80 2.65
C ARG A 61 17.86 -5.43 1.68
N ILE A 62 17.37 -6.61 2.02
CA ILE A 62 16.22 -7.22 1.39
C ILE A 62 14.97 -6.54 1.97
N THR A 63 14.25 -5.83 1.11
CA THR A 63 13.06 -5.07 1.51
C THR A 63 11.80 -5.92 1.40
N ALA A 64 10.78 -5.62 2.21
CA ALA A 64 9.48 -6.31 2.21
C ALA A 64 8.90 -6.43 0.78
N SER A 65 8.97 -5.36 -0.02
CA SER A 65 8.49 -5.34 -1.40
C SER A 65 9.14 -6.39 -2.31
N ASN A 66 10.37 -6.79 -2.02
CA ASN A 66 11.14 -7.80 -2.76
C ASN A 66 11.04 -9.19 -2.14
N PHE A 67 10.51 -9.32 -0.92
CA PHE A 67 10.54 -10.58 -0.16
C PHE A 67 9.75 -11.70 -0.87
N GLY A 68 8.61 -11.37 -1.49
CA GLY A 68 7.84 -12.32 -2.29
C GLY A 68 8.61 -12.87 -3.50
N LEU A 69 9.52 -12.09 -4.09
CA LEU A 69 10.38 -12.56 -5.18
C LEU A 69 11.45 -13.53 -4.66
N VAL A 70 11.99 -13.28 -3.46
CA VAL A 70 12.98 -14.14 -2.80
C VAL A 70 12.35 -15.48 -2.42
N VAL A 71 11.20 -15.45 -1.74
CA VAL A 71 10.51 -16.68 -1.27
C VAL A 71 10.06 -17.55 -2.44
N LYS A 72 9.61 -16.94 -3.54
CA LYS A 72 9.13 -17.65 -4.74
C LYS A 72 10.22 -17.90 -5.79
N ARG A 73 11.49 -17.71 -5.44
CA ARG A 73 12.59 -17.94 -6.37
C ARG A 73 12.56 -19.40 -6.84
N ASN A 74 12.65 -19.58 -8.16
CA ASN A 74 12.41 -20.86 -8.84
C ASN A 74 13.51 -21.94 -8.77
N PRO A 75 14.58 -21.96 -7.97
CA PRO A 75 15.90 -22.57 -8.31
C PRO A 75 16.30 -22.90 -9.78
N SER A 76 15.46 -23.52 -10.62
CA SER A 76 15.71 -23.96 -12.00
C SER A 76 15.85 -22.85 -13.05
N LEU A 77 15.54 -21.59 -12.72
CA LEU A 77 15.91 -20.42 -13.55
C LEU A 77 17.31 -19.89 -13.20
N PRO A 78 17.96 -19.06 -14.05
CA PRO A 78 19.25 -18.47 -13.71
C PRO A 78 19.21 -17.47 -12.53
N VAL A 79 20.15 -17.57 -11.60
CA VAL A 79 20.21 -16.69 -10.40
C VAL A 79 20.74 -15.29 -10.71
N GLN A 80 21.60 -15.16 -11.73
CA GLN A 80 22.24 -13.88 -12.06
C GLN A 80 21.21 -12.80 -12.38
N LYS A 81 20.17 -13.14 -13.15
CA LYS A 81 19.09 -12.19 -13.51
C LYS A 81 18.33 -11.74 -12.27
N PHE A 82 18.04 -12.67 -11.37
CA PHE A 82 17.35 -12.39 -10.11
C PHE A 82 18.15 -11.42 -9.22
N VAL A 83 19.45 -11.70 -9.01
CA VAL A 83 20.33 -10.83 -8.23
C VAL A 83 20.48 -9.45 -8.87
N LYS A 84 20.62 -9.38 -10.21
CA LYS A 84 20.66 -8.10 -10.92
C LYS A 84 19.40 -7.27 -10.71
N THR A 85 18.22 -7.89 -10.76
CA THR A 85 16.96 -7.20 -10.49
C THR A 85 16.89 -6.67 -9.06
N LEU A 86 17.42 -7.39 -8.07
CA LEU A 86 17.42 -6.93 -6.68
C LEU A 86 18.42 -5.79 -6.42
N LEU A 87 19.63 -5.86 -6.98
CA LEU A 87 20.72 -4.94 -6.66
C LEU A 87 20.79 -3.71 -7.58
N TYR A 88 20.40 -3.87 -8.84
CA TYR A 88 20.58 -2.86 -9.89
C TYR A 88 19.26 -2.49 -10.57
N SER A 89 18.15 -2.54 -9.83
CA SER A 89 16.86 -2.07 -10.35
C SER A 89 16.98 -0.61 -10.82
N THR A 90 16.65 -0.37 -12.08
CA THR A 90 16.56 0.95 -12.71
C THR A 90 15.12 1.47 -12.73
N PHE A 91 14.28 0.99 -11.81
CA PHE A 91 12.88 1.42 -11.74
C PHE A 91 12.78 2.81 -11.12
N HIS A 92 12.28 3.77 -11.88
CA HIS A 92 12.10 5.18 -11.46
C HIS A 92 10.63 5.55 -11.22
N GLY A 93 9.76 4.56 -11.03
CA GLY A 93 8.32 4.77 -10.95
C GLY A 93 7.62 4.67 -12.31
N ASN A 94 6.34 4.35 -12.28
CA ASN A 94 5.45 4.34 -13.44
C ASN A 94 4.14 5.07 -13.08
N ARG A 95 3.16 5.08 -14.00
CA ARG A 95 1.86 5.71 -13.74
C ARG A 95 1.14 5.14 -12.50
N HIS A 96 1.28 3.84 -12.24
CA HIS A 96 0.63 3.17 -11.12
C HIS A 96 1.25 3.61 -9.78
N THR A 97 2.58 3.72 -9.70
CA THR A 97 3.24 4.19 -8.48
C THR A 97 3.02 5.68 -8.24
N ARG A 98 2.94 6.50 -9.29
CA ARG A 98 2.60 7.92 -9.17
C ARG A 98 1.17 8.11 -8.67
N ASN A 99 0.22 7.38 -9.25
CA ASN A 99 -1.17 7.37 -8.78
C ASN A 99 -1.26 6.90 -7.32
N GLY A 100 -0.50 5.86 -6.97
CA GLY A 100 -0.43 5.36 -5.61
C GLY A 100 -0.04 6.43 -4.60
N LEU A 101 1.06 7.14 -4.87
CA LEU A 101 1.53 8.24 -4.03
C LEU A 101 0.54 9.40 -3.94
N LEU A 102 -0.16 9.73 -5.03
CA LEU A 102 -1.15 10.81 -5.03
C LEU A 102 -2.38 10.48 -4.19
N GLN A 103 -2.81 9.21 -4.18
CA GLN A 103 -4.03 8.78 -3.50
C GLN A 103 -3.79 8.29 -2.06
N GLU A 104 -2.54 8.13 -1.63
CA GLU A 104 -2.19 7.50 -0.36
C GLU A 104 -2.78 8.25 0.85
N ASP A 105 -2.58 9.57 0.92
CA ASP A 105 -3.09 10.39 2.02
C ASP A 105 -4.63 10.35 2.07
N THR A 106 -5.31 10.42 0.91
CA THR A 106 -6.77 10.23 0.82
C THR A 106 -7.17 8.87 1.40
N THR A 107 -6.49 7.79 0.97
CA THR A 107 -6.80 6.43 1.41
C THR A 107 -6.56 6.23 2.92
N ILE A 108 -5.61 6.96 3.51
CA ILE A 108 -5.39 6.97 4.97
C ILE A 108 -6.57 7.61 5.71
N GLU A 109 -7.04 8.77 5.27
CA GLU A 109 -8.20 9.43 5.87
C GLU A 109 -9.45 8.57 5.72
N GLU A 110 -9.54 7.87 4.60
CA GLU A 110 -10.62 6.95 4.36
C GLU A 110 -10.67 5.77 5.34
N TYR A 111 -9.51 5.18 5.61
CA TYR A 111 -9.37 4.15 6.63
C TYR A 111 -9.79 4.65 8.00
N LYS A 112 -9.37 5.87 8.37
CA LYS A 112 -9.70 6.44 9.68
C LYS A 112 -11.20 6.54 9.90
N LEU A 113 -11.97 7.01 8.91
CA LEU A 113 -13.43 7.07 9.11
C LEU A 113 -14.08 5.69 9.16
N LYS A 114 -13.67 4.73 8.33
CA LYS A 114 -14.24 3.37 8.40
C LYS A 114 -14.01 2.72 9.77
N MET A 115 -12.85 2.95 10.38
CA MET A 115 -12.60 2.48 11.75
C MET A 115 -13.49 3.22 12.76
N ALA A 116 -13.67 4.53 12.60
CA ALA A 116 -14.55 5.32 13.48
C ALA A 116 -16.02 4.88 13.41
N GLU A 117 -16.53 4.48 12.24
CA GLU A 117 -17.86 3.88 12.07
C GLU A 117 -18.02 2.58 12.88
N GLN A 118 -16.93 1.81 12.99
CA GLN A 118 -16.85 0.61 13.82
C GLN A 118 -16.59 0.92 15.30
N LYS A 119 -16.72 2.20 15.70
CA LYS A 119 -16.48 2.73 17.05
C LYS A 119 -15.04 2.57 17.52
N GLU A 120 -14.09 2.52 16.59
CA GLU A 120 -12.66 2.47 16.87
C GLU A 120 -11.94 3.65 16.21
N ASN A 121 -11.53 4.63 17.01
CA ASN A 121 -10.75 5.75 16.49
C ASN A 121 -9.29 5.31 16.30
N VAL A 122 -8.69 5.69 15.17
CA VAL A 122 -7.31 5.34 14.85
C VAL A 122 -6.50 6.58 14.48
N VAL A 123 -5.25 6.60 14.92
CA VAL A 123 -4.23 7.57 14.50
C VAL A 123 -3.28 6.83 13.57
N ILE A 124 -2.96 7.46 12.43
CA ILE A 124 -1.96 6.94 11.50
C ILE A 124 -0.81 7.94 11.42
N GLU A 125 0.38 7.45 11.71
CA GLU A 125 1.63 8.20 11.56
C GLU A 125 2.40 7.68 10.35
N ARG A 126 3.07 8.60 9.65
CA ARG A 126 3.97 8.24 8.55
C ARG A 126 5.12 7.37 9.06
N SER A 127 5.55 6.43 8.23
CA SER A 127 6.67 5.53 8.55
C SER A 127 7.82 5.70 7.58
N GLY A 128 9.05 5.61 8.10
CA GLY A 128 10.25 5.55 7.28
C GLY A 128 10.68 4.11 7.00
N LEU A 129 11.99 3.88 6.92
CA LEU A 129 12.56 2.54 6.78
C LEU A 129 12.73 1.87 8.15
N ILE A 130 11.86 0.90 8.44
CA ILE A 130 11.95 0.06 9.63
C ILE A 130 12.90 -1.11 9.35
N ILE A 131 14.04 -1.11 10.04
CA ILE A 131 15.03 -2.19 9.98
C ILE A 131 14.67 -3.27 11.01
N HIS A 132 14.74 -4.54 10.60
CA HIS A 132 14.41 -5.65 11.49
C HIS A 132 15.34 -5.69 12.71
N PRO A 133 14.82 -5.86 13.95
CA PRO A 133 15.64 -5.75 15.16
C PRO A 133 16.76 -6.80 15.26
N GLN A 134 16.51 -8.04 14.84
CA GLN A 134 17.49 -9.14 14.87
C GLN A 134 18.23 -9.33 13.53
N HIS A 135 17.51 -9.33 12.41
CA HIS A 135 18.08 -9.58 11.08
C HIS A 135 18.24 -8.28 10.29
N LYS A 136 19.28 -7.50 10.58
CA LYS A 136 19.47 -6.13 10.06
C LYS A 136 19.54 -6.02 8.52
N TYR A 137 19.76 -7.13 7.83
CA TYR A 137 19.68 -7.23 6.37
C TYR A 137 18.23 -7.25 5.84
N LEU A 138 17.22 -7.28 6.72
CA LEU A 138 15.79 -7.17 6.38
C LEU A 138 15.25 -5.80 6.79
N ALA A 139 14.42 -5.20 5.93
CA ALA A 139 13.72 -3.96 6.25
C ALA A 139 12.37 -3.84 5.52
N GLY A 140 11.52 -2.93 5.98
CA GLY A 140 10.28 -2.56 5.32
C GLY A 140 9.99 -1.08 5.52
N SER A 141 9.20 -0.50 4.62
CA SER A 141 8.65 0.85 4.77
C SER A 141 7.15 0.71 4.61
N PRO A 142 6.42 0.48 5.71
CA PRO A 142 4.97 0.44 5.65
C PRO A 142 4.44 1.83 5.30
N ASP A 143 3.23 1.87 4.74
CA ASP A 143 2.60 3.13 4.35
C ASP A 143 2.18 3.96 5.58
N GLY A 144 2.02 3.30 6.74
CA GLY A 144 1.92 3.98 8.03
C GLY A 144 2.01 3.06 9.25
N ILE A 145 2.06 3.69 10.42
CA ILE A 145 1.91 3.05 11.73
C ILE A 145 0.56 3.44 12.28
N VAL A 146 -0.29 2.46 12.56
CA VAL A 146 -1.64 2.68 13.11
C VAL A 146 -1.61 2.47 14.62
N ALA A 147 -2.26 3.37 15.37
CA ALA A 147 -2.56 3.24 16.79
C ALA A 147 -4.07 3.39 17.00
N THR A 148 -4.69 2.46 17.72
CA THR A 148 -6.12 2.50 18.03
C THR A 148 -6.36 3.16 19.39
N SER A 149 -7.56 3.71 19.60
CA SER A 149 -7.98 4.24 20.90
C SER A 149 -7.98 3.17 22.01
N GLY A 150 -8.04 1.89 21.65
CA GLY A 150 -7.91 0.75 22.58
C GLY A 150 -6.47 0.47 23.02
N GLY A 151 -5.48 1.23 22.54
CA GLY A 151 -4.06 1.05 22.85
C GLY A 151 -3.36 0.00 21.99
N GLU A 152 -4.04 -0.54 20.97
CA GLU A 152 -3.41 -1.45 20.02
C GLU A 152 -2.59 -0.67 18.98
N SER A 153 -1.51 -1.29 18.50
CA SER A 153 -0.72 -0.71 17.41
C SER A 153 -0.37 -1.74 16.34
N GLY A 154 -0.26 -1.27 15.11
CA GLY A 154 -0.01 -2.08 13.94
C GLY A 154 0.65 -1.29 12.82
N LEU A 155 0.82 -1.95 11.69
CA LEU A 155 1.25 -1.32 10.44
C LEU A 155 0.06 -1.26 9.48
N ILE A 156 0.03 -0.27 8.60
CA ILE A 156 -0.90 -0.23 7.47
C ILE A 156 -0.11 -0.34 6.16
N GLU A 157 -0.64 -1.13 5.23
CA GLU A 157 -0.13 -1.27 3.87
C GLU A 157 -1.29 -0.99 2.91
N ILE A 158 -1.16 0.07 2.15
CA ILE A 158 -2.14 0.64 1.23
C ILE A 158 -1.76 0.27 -0.20
N LYS A 159 -2.78 -0.09 -0.99
CA LYS A 159 -2.61 -0.43 -2.40
C LYS A 159 -3.67 0.24 -3.24
N ASN A 160 -3.30 1.40 -3.80
CA ASN A 160 -4.13 2.16 -4.72
C ASN A 160 -3.92 1.65 -6.16
N LEU A 161 -4.68 0.62 -6.49
CA LEU A 161 -4.54 -0.13 -7.73
C LEU A 161 -5.23 0.62 -8.87
N LEU A 162 -4.42 1.25 -9.72
CA LEU A 162 -4.92 1.91 -10.93
C LEU A 162 -5.38 0.84 -11.94
N HIS A 163 -6.70 0.79 -12.19
CA HIS A 163 -7.31 0.00 -13.25
C HIS A 163 -7.57 0.85 -14.50
N SER A 164 -7.47 0.23 -15.68
CA SER A 164 -7.76 0.88 -16.96
C SER A 164 -9.25 1.02 -17.25
N LYS A 165 -10.11 0.43 -16.42
CA LYS A 165 -11.56 0.45 -16.53
C LYS A 165 -12.14 0.73 -15.14
N PRO A 166 -13.29 1.41 -15.03
CA PRO A 166 -14.00 1.54 -13.76
C PRO A 166 -14.57 0.18 -13.40
N VAL A 167 -13.85 -0.57 -12.57
CA VAL A 167 -14.27 -1.87 -12.05
C VAL A 167 -14.12 -1.86 -10.54
N ASN A 168 -15.10 -2.40 -9.83
CA ASN A 168 -15.00 -2.58 -8.38
C ASN A 168 -14.05 -3.74 -8.03
N LEU A 169 -13.69 -3.91 -6.76
CA LEU A 169 -12.73 -4.94 -6.36
C LEU A 169 -13.25 -6.37 -6.58
N TRP A 170 -14.56 -6.60 -6.53
CA TRP A 170 -15.16 -7.89 -6.83
C TRP A 170 -14.97 -8.27 -8.29
N GLN A 171 -15.30 -7.37 -9.20
CA GLN A 171 -15.07 -7.52 -10.63
C GLN A 171 -13.57 -7.64 -10.95
N ALA A 172 -12.72 -6.84 -10.29
CA ALA A 172 -11.28 -6.95 -10.44
C ALA A 172 -10.75 -8.32 -9.97
N SER A 173 -11.34 -8.92 -8.92
CA SER A 173 -10.96 -10.23 -8.39
C SER A 173 -11.22 -11.40 -9.33
N GLU A 174 -12.10 -11.23 -10.32
CA GLU A 174 -12.34 -12.21 -11.39
C GLU A 174 -11.12 -12.32 -12.32
N ASN A 175 -10.27 -11.28 -12.39
CA ASN A 175 -9.04 -11.33 -13.15
C ASN A 175 -7.98 -12.18 -12.40
N PRO A 176 -7.47 -13.28 -13.00
CA PRO A 176 -6.46 -14.12 -12.36
C PRO A 176 -5.18 -13.37 -11.96
N SER A 177 -4.82 -12.31 -12.70
CA SER A 177 -3.63 -11.50 -12.42
C SER A 177 -3.83 -10.44 -11.34
N PHE A 178 -5.08 -10.18 -10.91
CA PHE A 178 -5.37 -9.27 -9.81
C PHE A 178 -4.91 -9.84 -8.47
N CYS A 179 -4.61 -8.97 -7.50
CA CYS A 179 -4.05 -9.42 -6.23
C CYS A 179 -5.09 -10.08 -5.31
N LEU A 180 -6.37 -9.68 -5.38
CA LEU A 180 -7.44 -10.26 -4.58
C LEU A 180 -8.14 -11.42 -5.29
N GLU A 181 -8.70 -12.34 -4.51
CA GLU A 181 -9.61 -13.40 -4.92
C GLU A 181 -10.87 -13.38 -4.05
N ASN A 182 -12.02 -13.70 -4.66
CA ASN A 182 -13.25 -13.92 -3.93
C ASN A 182 -13.26 -15.35 -3.37
N SER A 183 -13.22 -15.46 -2.04
CA SER A 183 -13.34 -16.73 -1.31
C SER A 183 -14.60 -16.67 -0.44
N ASN A 184 -15.66 -17.36 -0.87
CA ASN A 184 -16.94 -17.47 -0.17
C ASN A 184 -17.59 -16.11 0.15
N GLY A 185 -17.64 -15.21 -0.84
CA GLY A 185 -18.23 -13.88 -0.66
C GLY A 185 -17.37 -12.96 0.20
N ASN A 186 -16.05 -13.20 0.26
CA ASN A 186 -15.08 -12.34 0.94
C ASN A 186 -13.86 -12.13 0.05
N LEU A 187 -13.45 -10.88 -0.15
CA LEU A 187 -12.22 -10.56 -0.86
C LEU A 187 -10.99 -10.82 0.01
N ASN A 188 -10.12 -11.69 -0.50
CA ASN A 188 -8.90 -12.11 0.18
C ASN A 188 -7.69 -11.83 -0.71
N LEU A 189 -6.60 -11.37 -0.11
CA LEU A 189 -5.34 -11.20 -0.84
C LEU A 189 -4.71 -12.57 -1.05
N LYS A 190 -4.59 -12.98 -2.32
CA LYS A 190 -4.12 -14.30 -2.77
C LYS A 190 -2.82 -14.70 -2.09
N SER A 191 -2.75 -15.93 -1.61
CA SER A 191 -1.58 -16.49 -0.92
C SER A 191 -0.32 -16.57 -1.79
N ASN A 192 -0.50 -16.70 -3.10
CA ASN A 192 0.58 -16.76 -4.08
C ASN A 192 1.03 -15.37 -4.60
N HIS A 193 0.31 -14.30 -4.29
CA HIS A 193 0.62 -12.96 -4.79
C HIS A 193 1.79 -12.32 -4.04
N ASN A 194 2.59 -11.47 -4.70
CA ASN A 194 3.76 -10.84 -4.08
C ASN A 194 3.40 -10.02 -2.83
N TYR A 195 2.29 -9.28 -2.87
CA TYR A 195 1.79 -8.51 -1.73
C TYR A 195 1.48 -9.36 -0.49
N TYR A 196 1.25 -10.68 -0.65
CA TYR A 196 1.06 -11.56 0.51
C TYR A 196 2.29 -11.59 1.42
N TYR A 197 3.48 -11.59 0.81
CA TYR A 197 4.76 -11.68 1.48
C TYR A 197 5.32 -10.32 1.94
N GLN A 198 4.64 -9.22 1.62
CA GLN A 198 5.00 -7.89 2.12
C GLN A 198 4.51 -7.67 3.56
N ARG A 199 3.59 -8.52 4.04
CA ARG A 199 2.95 -8.39 5.36
C ARG A 199 3.83 -8.89 6.51
N ARG A 200 3.68 -8.28 7.69
CA ARG A 200 3.89 -8.95 8.98
C ARG A 200 2.52 -9.38 9.53
N LYS A 201 2.46 -10.31 10.49
CA LYS A 201 1.20 -10.90 11.00
C LYS A 201 0.15 -9.91 11.55
N LYS A 202 0.45 -8.60 11.69
CA LYS A 202 -0.47 -7.55 12.18
C LYS A 202 -0.46 -6.32 11.26
N THR A 203 -1.06 -6.44 10.08
CA THR A 203 -1.22 -5.32 9.13
C THR A 203 -2.70 -5.17 8.77
N ALA A 204 -3.27 -3.98 9.02
CA ALA A 204 -4.62 -3.63 8.59
C ALA A 204 -4.64 -3.30 7.09
N LYS A 205 -5.78 -3.54 6.41
CA LYS A 205 -5.94 -3.39 4.95
C LYS A 205 -6.99 -2.32 4.65
N PHE A 206 -6.74 -1.44 3.68
CA PHE A 206 -7.70 -0.41 3.26
C PHE A 206 -7.58 0.00 1.78
N VAL A 207 -8.71 0.38 1.14
CA VAL A 207 -8.85 0.82 -0.28
C VAL A 207 -9.98 1.89 -0.42
N GLY A 208 -9.87 2.80 -1.42
CA GLY A 208 -10.61 4.01 -1.88
C GLY A 208 -12.17 4.14 -1.93
N ARG A 209 -12.77 5.30 -1.58
CA ARG A 209 -14.24 5.60 -1.46
C ARG A 209 -15.03 5.84 -2.76
N CYS A 210 -15.78 4.81 -3.15
CA CYS A 210 -16.96 4.92 -3.99
C CYS A 210 -18.22 5.09 -3.11
N ILE A 211 -19.14 5.97 -3.48
CA ILE A 211 -20.42 6.17 -2.79
C ILE A 211 -21.58 5.85 -3.75
N ARG A 212 -22.72 5.42 -3.18
CA ARG A 212 -24.02 5.60 -3.84
C ARG A 212 -24.75 6.75 -3.17
N HIS A 213 -25.34 7.63 -3.96
CA HIS A 213 -26.08 8.80 -3.50
C HIS A 213 -27.44 8.83 -4.20
N GLU A 214 -28.51 8.90 -3.42
CA GLU A 214 -29.89 9.06 -3.89
C GLU A 214 -30.20 10.53 -4.18
N TRP A 215 -30.58 10.83 -5.42
CA TRP A 215 -30.97 12.16 -5.88
C TRP A 215 -32.46 12.17 -6.24
N ILE A 216 -33.11 13.31 -6.05
CA ILE A 216 -34.44 13.57 -6.61
C ILE A 216 -34.25 13.95 -8.08
N VAL A 217 -34.90 13.20 -8.98
CA VAL A 217 -34.79 13.40 -10.44
C VAL A 217 -36.02 14.07 -11.04
N ASP A 218 -37.13 14.09 -10.31
CA ASP A 218 -38.36 14.78 -10.68
C ASP A 218 -38.99 15.41 -9.42
N GLU A 219 -39.09 16.74 -9.41
CA GLU A 219 -39.57 17.49 -8.25
C GLU A 219 -41.10 17.39 -8.04
N ASP A 220 -41.87 17.21 -9.11
CA ASP A 220 -43.33 17.15 -9.06
C ASP A 220 -43.82 15.82 -8.50
N THR A 221 -43.11 14.73 -8.83
CA THR A 221 -43.45 13.36 -8.43
C THR A 221 -42.63 12.86 -7.24
N GLN A 222 -41.58 13.59 -6.85
CA GLN A 222 -40.60 13.18 -5.85
C GLN A 222 -39.91 11.86 -6.21
N GLU A 223 -39.76 11.60 -7.51
CA GLU A 223 -39.06 10.40 -7.99
C GLU A 223 -37.57 10.50 -7.65
N LYS A 224 -37.03 9.39 -7.13
CA LYS A 224 -35.66 9.31 -6.66
C LYS A 224 -34.87 8.26 -7.42
N GLN A 225 -33.59 8.54 -7.67
CA GLN A 225 -32.67 7.62 -8.32
C GLN A 225 -31.30 7.61 -7.63
N TRP A 226 -30.68 6.43 -7.60
CA TRP A 226 -29.35 6.25 -7.06
C TRP A 226 -28.27 6.45 -8.13
N TYR A 227 -27.27 7.25 -7.79
CA TYR A 227 -26.09 7.53 -8.59
C TYR A 227 -24.84 7.00 -7.88
N THR A 228 -23.87 6.55 -8.66
CA THR A 228 -22.56 6.16 -8.13
C THR A 228 -21.61 7.33 -8.31
N GLY A 229 -20.86 7.66 -7.27
CA GLY A 229 -19.92 8.79 -7.30
C GLY A 229 -18.63 8.47 -6.57
N THR A 230 -17.58 9.19 -6.93
CA THR A 230 -16.29 9.13 -6.25
C THR A 230 -16.07 10.45 -5.54
N VAL A 231 -15.82 10.39 -4.24
CA VAL A 231 -15.41 11.57 -3.47
C VAL A 231 -13.97 11.89 -3.84
N ILE A 232 -13.76 13.03 -4.50
CA ILE A 232 -12.45 13.43 -5.03
C ILE A 232 -11.64 14.20 -3.99
N SER A 233 -12.29 15.12 -3.26
CA SER A 233 -11.60 15.95 -2.27
C SER A 233 -12.55 16.48 -1.19
N LEU A 234 -11.98 16.96 -0.07
CA LEU A 234 -12.67 17.74 0.96
C LEU A 234 -12.37 19.22 0.68
N ILE A 235 -13.38 19.99 0.31
CA ILE A 235 -13.28 21.42 -0.01
C ILE A 235 -13.15 22.24 1.28
N SER A 236 -13.96 21.93 2.30
CA SER A 236 -13.89 22.63 3.59
C SER A 236 -14.50 21.81 4.74
N GLY A 237 -14.16 22.18 5.98
CA GLY A 237 -14.62 21.49 7.19
C GLY A 237 -13.71 20.32 7.60
N CYS A 238 -14.28 19.36 8.35
CA CYS A 238 -13.59 18.16 8.81
C CYS A 238 -14.28 16.94 8.22
N ASP A 239 -13.55 16.06 7.54
CA ASP A 239 -14.08 14.83 6.95
C ASP A 239 -14.89 14.00 7.98
N GLY A 240 -16.11 13.58 7.62
CA GLY A 240 -17.05 12.89 8.49
C GLY A 240 -17.92 13.79 9.35
N HIS A 241 -17.69 15.12 9.34
CA HIS A 241 -18.49 16.06 10.10
C HIS A 241 -19.71 16.54 9.30
N ILE A 242 -20.80 16.86 9.99
CA ILE A 242 -22.06 17.33 9.40
C ILE A 242 -21.97 18.69 8.66
N ASN A 243 -20.82 19.36 8.77
CA ASN A 243 -20.53 20.67 8.16
C ASN A 243 -19.41 20.55 7.10
N ALA A 244 -19.04 19.32 6.71
CA ALA A 244 -18.01 19.07 5.73
C ALA A 244 -18.56 19.30 4.32
N VAL A 245 -17.74 19.93 3.49
CA VAL A 245 -18.05 20.18 2.07
C VAL A 245 -17.12 19.35 1.22
N TYR A 246 -17.69 18.51 0.36
CA TYR A 246 -16.97 17.56 -0.47
C TYR A 246 -17.07 17.90 -1.94
N GLU A 247 -16.03 17.55 -2.67
CA GLU A 247 -16.04 17.49 -4.11
C GLU A 247 -16.33 16.04 -4.54
N VAL A 248 -17.44 15.82 -5.26
CA VAL A 248 -17.87 14.48 -5.70
C VAL A 248 -18.09 14.50 -7.21
N VAL A 249 -17.46 13.57 -7.94
CA VAL A 249 -17.78 13.33 -9.35
C VAL A 249 -18.68 12.09 -9.45
N TYR A 250 -19.82 12.24 -10.10
CA TYR A 250 -20.74 11.14 -10.38
C TYR A 250 -20.43 10.49 -11.73
N ASP A 251 -20.71 9.19 -11.81
CA ASP A 251 -20.51 8.41 -13.03
C ASP A 251 -21.33 9.01 -14.19
N GLY A 252 -20.63 9.46 -15.23
CA GLY A 252 -21.24 10.06 -16.42
C GLY A 252 -21.21 11.59 -16.48
N GLU A 253 -20.73 12.23 -15.42
CA GLU A 253 -20.54 13.69 -15.35
C GLU A 253 -19.08 14.07 -15.57
N ASP A 254 -18.83 15.14 -16.34
CA ASP A 254 -17.49 15.62 -16.65
C ASP A 254 -16.93 16.57 -15.57
N GLU A 255 -17.80 17.20 -14.78
CA GLU A 255 -17.45 18.19 -13.75
C GLU A 255 -17.85 17.71 -12.35
N PRO A 256 -17.06 18.07 -11.31
CA PRO A 256 -17.38 17.75 -9.93
C PRO A 256 -18.52 18.60 -9.36
N TYR A 257 -19.21 18.02 -8.38
CA TYR A 257 -20.23 18.68 -7.58
C TYR A 257 -19.70 18.97 -6.19
N GLU A 258 -20.01 20.16 -5.69
CA GLU A 258 -19.79 20.55 -4.31
C GLU A 258 -21.00 20.09 -3.45
N ILE A 259 -20.75 19.20 -2.50
CA ILE A 259 -21.78 18.61 -1.63
C ILE A 259 -21.48 18.96 -0.16
N ASP A 260 -22.27 19.84 0.42
CA ASP A 260 -22.13 20.34 1.81
C ASP A 260 -22.99 19.58 2.84
N HIS A 261 -23.79 18.61 2.39
CA HIS A 261 -24.73 17.83 3.19
C HIS A 261 -24.50 16.31 3.09
N LEU A 262 -23.38 15.88 2.49
CA LEU A 262 -23.09 14.46 2.22
C LEU A 262 -23.19 13.58 3.47
N MET A 263 -22.73 14.11 4.63
CA MET A 263 -22.83 13.40 5.90
C MET A 263 -24.25 13.38 6.48
N GLN A 264 -25.08 14.37 6.17
CA GLN A 264 -26.49 14.41 6.56
C GLN A 264 -27.27 13.35 5.78
N ASP A 265 -26.99 13.23 4.48
CA ASP A 265 -27.58 12.23 3.60
C ASP A 265 -27.17 10.82 4.00
N TYR A 266 -25.93 10.64 4.45
CA TYR A 266 -25.48 9.37 5.00
C TYR A 266 -26.30 8.96 6.22
N HIS A 267 -26.49 9.87 7.18
CA HIS A 267 -27.31 9.59 8.37
C HIS A 267 -28.79 9.37 8.05
N SER A 268 -29.31 9.98 6.97
CA SER A 268 -30.69 9.79 6.51
C SER A 268 -30.86 8.51 5.69
N GLY A 269 -29.77 7.83 5.31
CA GLY A 269 -29.77 6.66 4.45
C GLY A 269 -29.88 6.99 2.95
N SER A 270 -29.78 8.26 2.57
CA SER A 270 -29.80 8.75 1.18
C SER A 270 -28.39 8.72 0.56
N VAL A 271 -27.35 8.51 1.34
CA VAL A 271 -26.01 8.14 0.88
C VAL A 271 -25.61 6.83 1.54
N THR A 272 -25.00 5.94 0.77
CA THR A 272 -24.33 4.76 1.30
C THR A 272 -22.92 4.71 0.74
N PHE A 273 -21.95 4.31 1.55
CA PHE A 273 -20.67 3.93 0.97
C PHE A 273 -20.91 2.68 0.10
N ALA A 274 -20.51 2.75 -1.16
CA ALA A 274 -20.46 1.56 -1.99
C ALA A 274 -19.28 0.75 -1.45
N ASP A 275 -19.56 -0.06 -0.44
CA ASP A 275 -18.56 -0.87 0.21
C ASP A 275 -17.80 -1.71 -0.82
N ILE A 276 -16.50 -1.76 -0.57
CA ILE A 276 -15.49 -2.47 -1.34
C ILE A 276 -15.53 -3.95 -0.98
#